data_AF-A0A9P9KUS8-F1
#
_entry.id   AF-A0A9P9KUS8-F1
#
_cell.length_a   1.000
_cell.length_b   1.000
_cell.length_c   1.000
_cell.angle_alpha   90.00
_cell.angle_beta   90.00
_cell.angle_gamma   90.00
#
_symmetry.space_group_name_H-M   'P 1'
#
loop_
_entity.id
_entity.type
_entity.pdbx_description
1 polymer ?
#
loop_
_entity_poly.entity_id
_entity_poly.type
_entity_poly.pdbx_seq_one_letter_code
_entity_poly.pdbx_strand_id
1 'polypeptide(L)'
;MGQLSRAFMMAGLAGRRAAALRLNYEHSGLRLAAQEIRRTFWSSHLLDGNFSSELKGYELFHPDTIHLQLPCEEIDFTEELVVNTGYLHSDKGLGPRAISLHAASVKFAFIRRVLEWEFENDLLRLRSRIAPSGNLFLNFIFK
;
A
#
# COMPACT_ATOMS: atom_id res chain seq x y z
N MET A 1 9.01 -16.11 17.86
CA MET A 1 8.91 -14.65 18.09
C MET A 1 9.92 -13.81 17.29
N GLY A 2 11.22 -14.11 17.23
CA GLY A 2 12.20 -13.22 16.57
C GLY A 2 12.15 -13.09 15.04
N GLN A 3 11.52 -14.02 14.31
CA GLN A 3 11.48 -14.00 12.84
C GLN A 3 10.55 -12.91 12.29
N LEU A 4 9.41 -12.67 12.93
CA LEU A 4 8.43 -11.66 12.51
C LEU A 4 8.99 -10.24 12.68
N SER A 5 9.64 -9.93 13.81
CA SER A 5 10.28 -8.64 14.03
C SER A 5 11.41 -8.38 13.01
N ARG A 6 12.19 -9.40 12.67
CA ARG A 6 13.22 -9.28 11.62
C ARG A 6 12.59 -9.04 10.25
N ALA A 7 11.52 -9.76 9.90
CA ALA A 7 10.81 -9.58 8.64
C ALA A 7 10.22 -8.17 8.52
N PHE A 8 9.61 -7.66 9.59
CA PHE A 8 9.11 -6.28 9.69
C PHE A 8 10.21 -5.26 9.41
N MET A 9 11.36 -5.37 10.09
CA MET A 9 12.50 -4.45 9.89
C MET A 9 13.04 -4.49 8.46
N MET A 10 13.11 -5.69 7.86
CA MET A 10 13.57 -5.87 6.48
C MET A 10 12.56 -5.33 5.46
N ALA A 11 11.26 -5.53 5.68
CA ALA A 11 10.20 -4.95 4.86
C ALA A 11 10.26 -3.41 4.90
N GLY A 12 10.44 -2.83 6.09
CA GLY A 12 10.67 -1.40 6.28
C GLY A 12 11.88 -0.87 5.49
N LEU A 13 12.99 -1.60 5.50
CA LEU A 13 14.18 -1.23 4.73
C LEU A 13 13.97 -1.36 3.22
N ALA A 14 13.31 -2.42 2.76
CA ALA A 14 12.99 -2.64 1.36
C ALA A 14 12.07 -1.53 0.81
N GLY A 15 11.01 -1.19 1.55
CA GLY A 15 10.12 -0.08 1.16
C GLY A 15 10.86 1.26 1.10
N ARG A 16 11.69 1.59 2.09
CA ARG A 16 12.51 2.81 2.05
C ARG A 16 13.48 2.84 0.85
N ARG A 17 14.08 1.70 0.48
CA ARG A 17 14.91 1.61 -0.73
C ARG A 17 14.08 1.82 -2.00
N ALA A 18 12.91 1.22 -2.10
CA ALA A 18 12.01 1.42 -3.23
C ALA A 18 11.59 2.89 -3.37
N ALA A 19 11.30 3.58 -2.26
CA ALA A 19 11.04 5.03 -2.27
C ALA A 19 12.27 5.85 -2.71
N ALA A 20 13.46 5.55 -2.18
CA ALA A 20 14.70 6.25 -2.51
C ALA A 20 15.09 6.09 -4.00
N LEU A 21 14.83 4.92 -4.57
CA LEU A 21 15.02 4.63 -6.00
C LEU A 21 13.84 5.15 -6.87
N ARG A 22 12.85 5.81 -6.27
CA ARG A 22 11.65 6.34 -6.92
C ARG A 22 10.83 5.29 -7.66
N LEU A 23 10.85 4.03 -7.21
CA LEU A 23 10.11 2.92 -7.83
C LEU A 23 8.58 3.13 -7.80
N ASN A 24 8.09 4.06 -6.98
CA ASN A 24 6.71 4.51 -6.96
C ASN A 24 6.30 5.41 -8.15
N TYR A 25 7.22 5.73 -9.05
CA TYR A 25 6.95 6.47 -10.28
C TYR A 25 7.08 5.57 -11.50
N GLU A 26 6.23 5.80 -12.50
CA GLU A 26 6.39 5.16 -13.80
C GLU A 26 7.69 5.63 -14.47
N HIS A 27 8.48 4.68 -14.96
CA HIS A 27 9.75 4.95 -15.63
C HIS A 27 9.59 4.79 -17.13
N SER A 28 9.92 5.81 -17.91
CA SER A 28 9.90 5.76 -19.38
C SER A 28 11.10 5.04 -20.01
N GLY A 29 11.88 4.31 -19.20
CA GLY A 29 13.10 3.62 -19.61
C GLY A 29 12.85 2.28 -20.33
N LEU A 30 13.85 1.38 -20.26
CA LEU A 30 13.78 0.02 -20.81
C LEU A 30 12.49 -0.70 -20.37
N ARG A 31 11.72 -1.21 -21.35
CA ARG A 31 10.36 -1.76 -21.17
C ARG A 31 10.30 -2.89 -20.12
N LEU A 32 11.27 -3.81 -20.15
CA LEU A 32 11.35 -4.92 -19.19
C LEU A 32 11.67 -4.43 -17.78
N ALA A 33 12.58 -3.47 -17.66
CA ALA A 33 12.91 -2.87 -16.38
C ALA A 33 11.68 -2.18 -15.76
N ALA A 34 10.86 -1.50 -16.56
CA ALA A 34 9.63 -0.89 -16.07
C ALA A 34 8.65 -1.92 -15.49
N GLN A 35 8.44 -3.06 -16.17
CA GLN A 35 7.57 -4.12 -15.66
C GLN A 35 8.12 -4.77 -14.38
N GLU A 36 9.44 -5.01 -14.33
CA GLU A 36 10.08 -5.59 -13.15
C GLU A 36 10.04 -4.63 -11.95
N ILE A 37 10.18 -3.32 -12.20
CA ILE A 37 9.97 -2.26 -11.19
C ILE A 37 8.54 -2.33 -10.64
N ARG A 38 7.52 -2.46 -11.50
CA ARG A 38 6.12 -2.61 -11.07
C ARG A 38 5.94 -3.83 -10.17
N ARG A 39 6.41 -5.01 -10.58
CA ARG A 39 6.32 -6.25 -9.78
C ARG A 39 6.99 -6.08 -8.42
N THR A 40 8.21 -5.55 -8.42
CA THR A 40 9.01 -5.35 -7.20
C THR A 40 8.33 -4.37 -6.24
N PHE A 41 7.87 -3.23 -6.76
CA PHE A 41 7.20 -2.21 -5.97
C PHE A 41 5.90 -2.74 -5.35
N TRP A 42 5.02 -3.33 -6.16
CA TRP A 42 3.72 -3.83 -5.68
C TRP A 42 3.86 -4.99 -4.70
N SER A 43 4.86 -5.86 -4.88
CA SER A 43 5.20 -6.89 -3.90
C SER A 43 5.61 -6.28 -2.57
N SER A 44 6.48 -5.26 -2.59
CA SER A 44 6.89 -4.54 -1.38
C SER A 44 5.72 -3.82 -0.72
N HIS A 45 4.80 -3.24 -1.49
CA HIS A 45 3.62 -2.54 -0.98
C HIS A 45 2.63 -3.49 -0.28
N LEU A 46 2.37 -4.66 -0.87
CA LEU A 46 1.51 -5.68 -0.25
C LEU A 46 2.13 -6.23 1.04
N LEU A 47 3.45 -6.46 1.05
CA LEU A 47 4.17 -6.88 2.26
C LEU A 47 4.09 -5.83 3.36
N ASP A 48 4.30 -4.55 3.02
CA ASP A 48 4.13 -3.44 3.97
C ASP A 48 2.71 -3.40 4.55
N GLY A 49 1.69 -3.56 3.71
CA GLY A 49 0.29 -3.60 4.14
C GLY A 49 -0.02 -4.71 5.15
N ASN A 50 0.63 -5.88 5.02
CA ASN A 50 0.43 -7.01 5.93
C ASN A 50 1.15 -6.83 7.27
N PHE A 51 2.26 -6.08 7.30
CA PHE A 51 3.04 -5.83 8.51
C PHE A 51 2.60 -4.56 9.26
N SER A 52 2.14 -3.55 8.53
CA SER A 52 1.74 -2.24 9.07
C SER A 52 0.29 -2.19 9.53
N SER A 53 -0.53 -3.22 9.29
CA SER A 53 -1.95 -3.25 9.68
C SER A 53 -2.15 -3.13 11.19
N GLU A 54 -1.14 -3.46 12.00
CA GLU A 54 -1.20 -3.36 13.47
C GLU A 54 -0.57 -2.06 14.02
N LEU A 55 0.13 -1.28 13.19
CA LEU A 55 0.91 -0.09 13.57
C LEU A 55 0.57 1.09 12.66
N LYS A 56 -0.58 1.73 12.94
CA LYS A 56 -1.07 2.92 12.19
C LYS A 56 -0.02 4.04 12.21
N GLY A 57 0.19 4.69 11.05
CA GLY A 57 1.13 5.79 10.88
C GLY A 57 2.56 5.39 10.47
N TYR A 58 2.85 4.09 10.38
CA TYR A 58 4.14 3.57 9.90
C TYR A 58 4.09 3.07 8.45
N GLU A 59 3.07 3.47 7.69
CA GLU A 59 2.92 3.09 6.29
C GLU A 59 4.10 3.65 5.48
N LEU A 60 4.77 2.79 4.70
CA LEU A 60 5.92 3.21 3.91
C LEU A 60 5.49 4.03 2.68
N PHE A 61 4.29 3.76 2.17
CA PHE A 61 3.79 4.36 0.94
C PHE A 61 2.35 4.85 1.11
N HIS A 62 2.18 6.17 1.10
CA HIS A 62 0.85 6.76 1.02
C HIS A 62 0.30 6.55 -0.40
N PRO A 63 -0.96 6.11 -0.58
CA PRO A 63 -1.59 5.88 -1.89
C PRO A 63 -1.41 7.03 -2.89
N ASP A 64 -1.55 8.27 -2.42
CA ASP A 64 -1.40 9.47 -3.25
C ASP A 64 0.01 9.63 -3.85
N THR A 65 1.03 9.11 -3.16
CA THR A 65 2.44 9.16 -3.60
C THR A 65 2.80 8.10 -4.62
N ILE A 66 1.86 7.20 -4.96
CA ILE A 66 2.06 6.13 -5.93
C ILE A 66 1.58 6.61 -7.31
N HIS A 67 2.52 6.73 -8.24
CA HIS A 67 2.32 7.16 -9.63
C HIS A 67 2.75 6.05 -10.61
N LEU A 68 2.58 4.80 -10.19
CA LEU A 68 3.01 3.61 -10.90
C LEU A 68 1.78 2.83 -11.39
N GLN A 69 1.85 2.31 -12.62
CA GLN A 69 0.80 1.42 -13.12
C GLN A 69 0.72 0.12 -12.32
N LEU A 70 -0.46 -0.50 -12.29
CA LEU A 70 -0.71 -1.77 -11.60
C LEU A 70 0.11 -2.92 -12.23
N PRO A 71 0.30 -4.05 -11.54
CA PRO A 71 0.98 -5.20 -12.14
C PRO A 71 0.24 -5.72 -13.39
N CYS A 72 0.98 -6.10 -14.43
CA CYS A 72 0.41 -6.79 -15.59
C CYS A 72 0.10 -8.27 -15.27
N GLU A 73 -0.55 -8.94 -16.21
CA GLU A 73 -0.66 -10.40 -16.13
C GLU A 73 0.69 -11.07 -16.37
N GLU A 74 0.86 -12.30 -15.86
CA GLU A 74 2.12 -13.05 -16.01
C GLU A 74 2.40 -13.39 -17.48
N ILE A 75 1.34 -13.62 -18.27
CA ILE A 75 1.46 -13.84 -19.71
C ILE A 75 1.97 -12.60 -20.43
N ASP A 76 1.45 -11.42 -20.10
CA ASP A 76 1.89 -10.15 -20.69
C ASP A 76 3.34 -9.84 -20.28
N PHE A 77 3.74 -10.20 -19.07
CA PHE A 77 5.12 -10.09 -18.60
C PHE A 77 6.05 -11.01 -19.40
N THR A 78 5.69 -12.28 -19.53
CA THR A 78 6.48 -13.32 -20.18
C THR A 78 6.68 -13.03 -21.67
N GLU A 79 5.63 -12.55 -22.32
CA GLU A 79 5.63 -12.16 -23.73
C GLU A 79 6.18 -10.73 -23.96
N GLU A 80 6.69 -10.09 -22.91
CA GLU A 80 7.28 -8.74 -22.95
C GLU A 80 6.34 -7.66 -23.52
N LEU A 81 5.03 -7.85 -23.34
CA LEU A 81 4.00 -6.97 -23.88
C LEU A 81 3.92 -5.66 -23.09
N VAL A 82 3.75 -4.56 -23.82
CA VAL A 82 3.48 -3.26 -23.22
C VAL A 82 1.99 -3.08 -23.08
N VAL A 83 1.53 -3.30 -21.85
CA VAL A 83 0.13 -3.15 -21.45
C VAL A 83 -0.04 -1.95 -20.52
N ASN A 84 -1.14 -1.22 -20.74
CA ASN A 84 -1.62 -0.23 -19.79
C ASN A 84 -2.55 -0.94 -18.81
N THR A 85 -2.11 -1.05 -17.56
CA THR A 85 -2.83 -1.75 -16.48
C THR A 85 -3.62 -0.79 -15.59
N GLY A 86 -3.61 0.51 -15.92
CA GLY A 86 -4.19 1.56 -15.11
C GLY A 86 -3.40 1.82 -13.82
N TYR A 87 -3.90 2.77 -13.04
CA TYR A 87 -3.28 3.18 -11.77
C TYR A 87 -4.17 2.78 -10.59
N LEU A 88 -3.60 2.88 -9.38
CA LEU A 88 -4.33 2.63 -8.14
C LEU A 88 -5.56 3.53 -8.01
N HIS A 89 -5.36 4.84 -8.24
CA HIS A 89 -6.43 5.81 -8.35
C HIS A 89 -6.84 5.96 -9.82
N SER A 90 -8.14 5.90 -10.09
CA SER A 90 -8.68 5.96 -11.46
C SER A 90 -8.64 7.37 -12.07
N ASP A 91 -8.34 8.39 -11.27
CA ASP A 91 -8.16 9.79 -11.71
C ASP A 91 -6.83 10.01 -12.48
N LYS A 92 -5.86 9.09 -12.36
CA LYS A 92 -4.53 9.21 -12.97
C LYS A 92 -4.43 8.68 -14.42
N GLY A 93 -5.52 8.22 -15.06
CA GLY A 93 -5.47 7.81 -16.48
C GLY A 93 -6.68 7.00 -16.99
N LEU A 94 -6.62 6.59 -18.26
CA LEU A 94 -7.61 5.69 -18.87
C LEU A 94 -7.65 4.34 -18.13
N GLY A 95 -8.86 3.89 -17.79
CA GLY A 95 -9.08 2.61 -17.14
C GLY A 95 -8.61 1.44 -18.02
N PRO A 96 -8.08 0.35 -17.43
CA PRO A 96 -7.61 -0.80 -18.19
C PRO A 96 -8.77 -1.52 -18.87
N ARG A 97 -8.50 -2.15 -20.03
CA ARG A 97 -9.47 -3.00 -20.75
C ARG A 97 -9.95 -4.19 -19.91
N ALA A 98 -9.09 -4.72 -19.06
CA ALA A 98 -9.37 -5.76 -18.08
C ALA A 98 -8.42 -5.61 -16.89
N ILE A 99 -8.89 -5.87 -15.67
CA ILE A 99 -8.05 -5.81 -14.45
C ILE A 99 -7.44 -7.19 -14.24
N SER A 100 -6.11 -7.25 -14.13
CA SER A 100 -5.39 -8.50 -13.86
C SER A 100 -5.69 -9.03 -12.46
N LEU A 101 -5.50 -10.33 -12.20
CA LEU A 101 -5.67 -10.89 -10.85
C LEU A 101 -4.76 -10.17 -9.84
N HIS A 102 -3.50 -9.92 -10.22
CA HIS A 102 -2.53 -9.19 -9.41
C HIS A 102 -2.97 -7.74 -9.16
N ALA A 103 -3.46 -7.04 -10.20
CA ALA A 103 -4.01 -5.69 -10.05
C ALA A 103 -5.25 -5.66 -9.16
N ALA A 104 -6.12 -6.67 -9.24
CA ALA A 104 -7.27 -6.81 -8.37
C ALA A 104 -6.83 -7.03 -6.92
N SER A 105 -5.85 -7.91 -6.66
CA SER A 105 -5.30 -8.13 -5.30
C SER A 105 -4.76 -6.84 -4.69
N VAL A 106 -4.03 -6.04 -5.47
CA VAL A 106 -3.55 -4.71 -5.05
C VAL A 106 -4.71 -3.78 -4.70
N LYS A 107 -5.71 -3.68 -5.59
CA LYS A 107 -6.90 -2.83 -5.35
C LYS A 107 -7.69 -3.26 -4.13
N PHE A 108 -7.88 -4.56 -3.91
CA PHE A 108 -8.57 -5.09 -2.74
C PHE A 108 -7.79 -4.78 -1.45
N ALA A 109 -6.47 -4.96 -1.45
CA ALA A 109 -5.64 -4.60 -0.30
C ALA A 109 -5.76 -3.10 0.04
N PHE A 110 -5.80 -2.25 -0.99
CA PHE A 110 -6.04 -0.82 -0.82
C PHE A 110 -7.43 -0.52 -0.25
N ILE A 111 -8.51 -1.07 -0.82
CA ILE A 111 -9.88 -0.87 -0.33
C ILE A 111 -10.00 -1.34 1.12
N ARG A 112 -9.43 -2.50 1.46
CA ARG A 112 -9.40 -3.00 2.85
C ARG A 112 -8.79 -1.95 3.78
N ARG A 113 -7.67 -1.35 3.40
CA ARG A 113 -6.99 -0.33 4.20
C ARG A 113 -7.82 0.94 4.37
N VAL A 114 -8.52 1.37 3.32
CA VAL A 114 -9.44 2.52 3.40
C VAL A 114 -10.57 2.24 4.38
N LEU A 115 -11.19 1.06 4.31
CA LEU A 115 -12.26 0.67 5.23
C LEU A 115 -11.78 0.58 6.69
N GLU A 116 -10.60 0.00 6.92
CA GLU A 116 -9.96 -0.02 8.25
C GLU A 116 -9.75 1.41 8.79
N TRP A 117 -9.33 2.34 7.93
CA TRP A 117 -9.10 3.73 8.31
C TRP A 117 -10.40 4.49 8.61
N GLU A 118 -11.43 4.32 7.78
CA GLU A 118 -12.75 4.93 7.98
C GLU A 118 -13.40 4.44 9.28
N PHE A 119 -13.40 3.12 9.50
CA PHE A 119 -13.96 2.53 10.71
C PHE A 119 -13.30 3.09 11.98
N GLU A 120 -11.97 3.15 12.01
CA GLU A 120 -11.22 3.68 13.15
C GLU A 120 -11.49 5.18 13.38
N ASN A 121 -11.59 5.96 12.29
CA ASN A 121 -11.95 7.38 12.39
C ASN A 121 -13.36 7.58 12.96
N ASP A 122 -14.31 6.73 12.59
CA ASP A 122 -15.65 6.77 13.14
C ASP A 122 -15.66 6.36 14.62
N LEU A 123 -14.84 5.40 15.05
CA LEU A 123 -14.63 5.09 16.47
C LEU A 123 -14.07 6.29 17.25
N LEU A 124 -13.08 7.00 16.71
CA LEU A 124 -12.53 8.21 17.34
C LEU A 124 -13.58 9.34 17.44
N ARG A 125 -14.40 9.52 16.40
CA ARG A 125 -15.53 10.47 16.39
C ARG A 125 -16.59 10.10 17.42
N LEU A 126 -16.89 8.81 17.58
CA LEU A 126 -17.82 8.34 18.62
C LEU A 126 -17.24 8.56 20.03
N ARG A 127 -15.96 8.25 20.25
CA ARG A 127 -15.30 8.46 21.55
C ARG A 127 -15.29 9.93 21.96
N SER A 128 -15.00 10.84 21.04
CA SER A 128 -15.02 12.29 21.30
C SER A 128 -16.42 12.83 21.59
N ARG A 129 -17.47 12.23 21.04
CA ARG A 129 -18.87 12.57 21.35
C ARG A 129 -19.33 12.03 22.70
N ILE A 130 -18.85 10.86 23.12
CA ILE A 130 -19.23 10.21 24.37
C ILE A 130 -18.48 10.79 25.58
N ALA A 131 -17.27 11.34 25.39
CA ALA A 131 -16.48 11.99 26.44
C ALA A 131 -16.08 13.43 26.08
N PRO A 132 -17.02 14.40 26.06
CA PRO A 132 -16.73 15.78 25.66
C PRO A 132 -16.08 16.64 26.77
N SER A 133 -16.05 16.16 28.02
CA SER A 133 -15.46 16.88 29.15
C SER A 133 -14.34 16.07 29.80
N GLY A 134 -13.13 16.64 29.79
CA GLY A 134 -11.93 16.01 30.32
C GLY A 134 -12.09 15.51 31.74
N ASN A 135 -11.68 14.26 31.96
CA ASN A 135 -11.31 13.79 33.27
C ASN A 135 -9.89 13.22 33.17
N LEU A 136 -9.01 13.89 33.89
CA LEU A 136 -7.59 13.59 34.12
C LEU A 136 -7.39 12.28 34.94
N PHE A 137 -8.27 11.28 34.81
CA PHE A 137 -8.41 10.16 35.74
C PHE A 137 -8.26 8.77 35.12
N LEU A 138 -7.72 8.64 33.91
CA LEU A 138 -7.42 7.34 33.31
C LEU A 138 -5.94 7.17 32.95
N ASN A 139 -5.03 7.68 33.79
CA ASN A 139 -3.61 7.32 33.78
C ASN A 139 -3.28 6.16 34.75
N PHE A 140 -4.26 5.38 35.21
CA PHE A 140 -4.03 4.32 36.21
C PHE A 140 -4.49 2.92 35.83
N ILE A 141 -4.96 2.68 34.60
CA ILE A 141 -5.32 1.33 34.17
C ILE A 141 -4.63 1.07 32.85
N PHE A 142 -3.37 0.67 32.92
CA PHE A 142 -2.59 -0.19 32.01
C PHE A 142 -1.11 0.13 32.29
N LYS A 143 -0.62 -0.44 33.39
CA LYS A 143 0.79 -0.67 33.64
C LYS A 143 1.15 -2.05 33.11
#